data_AF-A0A069CTM5-F1
#
_entry.id   AF-A0A069CTM5-F1
#
_cell.length_a   1.000
_cell.length_b   1.000
_cell.length_c   1.000
_cell.angle_alpha   90.00
_cell.angle_beta   90.00
_cell.angle_gamma   90.00
#
_symmetry.space_group_name_H-M   'P 1'
#
loop_
_entity.id
_entity.type
_entity.pdbx_description
1 polymer ?
#
loop_
_entity_poly.entity_id
_entity_poly.type
_entity_poly.pdbx_seq_one_letter_code
_entity_poly.pdbx_strand_id
1 'polypeptide(L)' 'MGFFFEDKFQVIEKGGLLSSDKVALDNVSEKEAQKFIDKRSGLFGDGKTYYIKKK' A
#
# COMPACT_ATOMS: atom_id res chain seq x y z
N MET A 1 22.95 -18.28 -10.01
CA MET A 1 21.78 -18.11 -9.12
C MET A 1 21.23 -16.72 -9.34
N GLY A 2 20.05 -16.59 -9.97
CA GLY A 2 19.38 -15.29 -10.09
C GLY A 2 18.99 -14.80 -8.71
N PHE A 3 19.55 -13.67 -8.30
CA PHE A 3 19.07 -12.93 -7.13
C PHE A 3 17.67 -12.42 -7.47
N PHE A 4 16.65 -13.11 -6.96
CA PHE A 4 15.31 -12.57 -6.88
C PHE A 4 15.35 -11.40 -5.90
N PHE A 5 15.76 -10.23 -6.38
CA PHE A 5 15.37 -8.95 -5.79
C PHE A 5 13.87 -8.83 -6.04
N GLU A 6 13.08 -9.60 -5.29
CA GLU A 6 11.66 -9.37 -5.16
C GLU A 6 11.58 -8.05 -4.39
N ASP A 7 11.53 -6.96 -5.14
CA ASP A 7 11.41 -5.61 -4.59
C ASP A 7 10.21 -5.63 -3.64
N LYS A 8 10.49 -5.54 -2.34
CA LYS A 8 9.45 -5.62 -1.31
C LYS A 8 8.82 -4.25 -1.20
N PHE A 9 7.52 -4.19 -1.42
CA PHE A 9 6.75 -2.96 -1.25
C PHE A 9 5.89 -3.03 0.00
N GLN A 10 5.55 -1.86 0.50
CA GLN A 10 4.66 -1.64 1.63
C GLN A 10 3.57 -0.69 1.18
N VAL A 11 2.34 -0.91 1.65
CA VAL A 11 1.25 0.05 1.47
C VAL A 11 1.03 0.77 2.78
N ILE A 12 1.12 2.09 2.73
CA ILE A 12 0.87 2.95 3.88
C ILE A 12 -0.46 3.67 3.64
N GLU A 13 -1.37 3.49 4.59
CA GLU A 13 -2.59 4.27 4.72
C GLU A 13 -2.22 5.63 5.32
N LYS A 14 -2.31 6.68 4.50
CA LYS A 14 -2.23 8.06 4.96
C LYS A 14 -3.52 8.35 5.72
N GLY A 15 -3.39 8.44 7.04
CA GLY A 15 -4.49 8.93 7.86
C GLY A 15 -4.82 10.38 7.47
N GLY A 16 -6.09 10.75 7.55
CA GLY A 16 -6.50 12.15 7.37
C GLY A 16 -5.84 13.08 8.40
N LEU A 17 -6.20 14.37 8.39
CA LEU A 17 -5.54 15.45 9.16
C LEU A 17 -5.30 15.18 10.66
N LEU A 18 -5.98 14.20 11.26
CA LEU A 18 -5.89 13.81 12.68
C LEU A 18 -5.47 12.34 12.92
N SER A 19 -5.30 11.54 11.87
CA SER A 19 -4.95 10.12 11.98
C SER A 19 -3.51 9.90 11.55
N SER A 20 -2.71 9.21 12.37
CA SER A 20 -1.35 8.82 12.01
C SER A 20 -1.33 7.86 10.82
N ASP A 21 -0.28 7.95 9.99
CA ASP A 21 0.02 6.98 8.95
C ASP A 21 0.08 5.56 9.54
N LYS A 22 -0.63 4.62 8.93
CA LYS A 22 -0.63 3.21 9.33
C LYS A 22 -0.15 2.33 8.19
N VAL A 23 0.68 1.34 8.51
CA VAL A 23 1.07 0.30 7.54
C VAL A 23 -0.13 -0.62 7.36
N ALA A 24 -0.70 -0.63 6.14
CA ALA A 24 -1.83 -1.47 5.78
C ALA A 24 -1.39 -2.84 5.26
N LEU A 25 -0.28 -2.88 4.49
CA LEU A 25 0.36 -4.10 3.99
C LEU A 25 1.88 -3.95 4.03
N ASP A 26 2.58 -5.02 4.38
CA ASP A 26 4.05 -5.11 4.41
C ASP A 26 4.53 -6.34 3.63
N ASN A 27 5.69 -6.25 2.98
CA ASN A 27 6.30 -7.28 2.11
C ASN A 27 5.37 -7.79 1.00
N VAL A 28 4.67 -6.90 0.31
CA VAL A 28 3.84 -7.25 -0.84
C VAL A 28 4.53 -6.88 -2.15
N SER A 29 4.13 -7.55 -3.23
CA SER A 29 4.53 -7.16 -4.58
C SER A 29 3.80 -5.89 -5.03
N GLU A 30 4.40 -5.13 -5.95
CA GLU A 30 3.81 -3.89 -6.50
C GLU A 30 2.38 -4.10 -7.04
N LYS A 31 2.14 -5.23 -7.73
CA LYS A 31 0.81 -5.61 -8.23
C LYS A 31 -0.22 -5.82 -7.11
N GLU A 32 0.18 -6.45 -6.01
CA GLU A 32 -0.72 -6.65 -4.86
C GLU A 32 -0.99 -5.32 -4.14
N ALA A 33 0.04 -4.49 -3.98
CA ALA A 33 -0.06 -3.16 -3.43
C ALA A 33 -1.04 -2.30 -4.24
N GLN A 34 -0.91 -2.24 -5.57
CA GLN A 34 -1.85 -1.52 -6.44
C GLN A 34 -3.26 -2.06 -6.34
N LYS A 35 -3.43 -3.39 -6.40
CA LYS A 35 -4.77 -4.01 -6.32
C LYS A 35 -5.45 -3.72 -4.98
N PHE A 36 -4.68 -3.63 -3.89
CA PHE A 36 -5.20 -3.24 -2.59
C PHE A 36 -5.66 -1.77 -2.57
N ILE A 37 -4.84 -0.86 -3.10
CA ILE A 37 -5.19 0.56 -3.19
C ILE A 37 -6.42 0.75 -4.06
N ASP A 38 -6.48 0.13 -5.23
CA ASP A 38 -7.61 0.23 -6.17
C ASP A 38 -8.92 -0.23 -5.53
N LYS A 39 -8.88 -1.37 -4.82
CA LYS A 39 -10.03 -1.91 -4.08
C LYS A 39 -10.49 -0.99 -2.93
N ARG A 40 -9.55 -0.33 -2.25
CA ARG A 40 -9.83 0.58 -1.11
C ARG A 40 -10.15 2.01 -1.54
N SER A 41 -9.69 2.44 -2.71
CA SER A 41 -9.87 3.79 -3.24
C SER A 41 -11.06 3.89 -4.21
N GLY A 42 -11.59 2.75 -4.69
CA GLY A 42 -12.76 2.69 -5.57
C GLY A 42 -14.07 3.13 -4.90
N LEU A 43 -15.19 3.00 -5.63
CA LEU A 43 -16.55 3.55 -5.38
C LEU A 43 -17.15 3.39 -3.96
N PHE A 44 -16.52 2.60 -3.08
CA PHE A 44 -16.90 2.34 -1.68
C PHE A 44 -15.75 2.60 -0.69
N GLY A 45 -14.78 3.42 -1.09
CA GLY A 45 -13.56 3.64 -0.33
C GLY A 45 -13.79 4.45 0.93
N ASP A 46 -13.06 4.11 1.99
CA ASP A 46 -13.05 4.77 3.31
C ASP A 46 -12.73 6.29 3.30
N GLY A 47 -12.55 6.92 2.13
CA GLY A 47 -12.10 8.31 2.01
C GLY A 47 -10.63 8.50 2.41
N LYS A 48 -9.88 7.41 2.55
CA LYS A 48 -8.48 7.40 2.97
C LYS A 48 -7.55 7.30 1.77
N THR A 49 -6.40 7.96 1.86
CA THR A 49 -5.37 7.92 0.82
C THR A 49 -4.37 6.83 1.13
N TYR A 50 -4.02 6.00 0.15
CA TYR A 50 -2.99 4.96 0.31
C TYR A 50 -1.85 5.23 -0.66
N TYR A 51 -0.62 4.92 -0.25
CA TYR A 51 0.56 5.05 -1.11
C TYR A 51 1.50 3.86 -0.95
N ILE A 52 2.20 3.54 -2.03
CA ILE A 52 3.17 2.45 -2.09
C ILE A 52 4.54 3.01 -1.72
N LYS A 53 5.22 2.36 -0.78
CA LYS A 53 6.58 2.67 -0.36
C LYS A 53 7.47 1.45 -0.59
N LYS A 54 8.60 1.66 -1.24
CA LYS A 54 9.63 0.62 -1.40
C LYS A 54 10.34 0.41 -0.05
N LYS A 55 10.51 -0.85 0.35
CA LYS A 55 11.20 -1.24 1.58
C LYS A 55 12.71 -1.30 1.38
#